data_AF-A0A9D5VW02-F1
#
_entry.id   AF-A0A9D5VW02-F1
#
_cell.length_a   1.000
_cell.length_b   1.000
_cell.length_c   1.000
_cell.angle_alpha   90.00
_cell.angle_beta   90.00
_cell.angle_gamma   90.00
#
_symmetry.space_group_name_H-M   'P 1'
#
loop_
_entity.id
_entity.type
_entity.pdbx_description
1 polymer ?
#
loop_
_entity_poly.entity_id
_entity_poly.type
_entity_poly.pdbx_seq_one_letter_code
_entity_poly.pdbx_strand_id
1 'polypeptide(L)'
;MARLNIFNRKIKTHEGADAKNITYELKLRRSVMSCLLWENQFYEDGISIADRISEIIPKVSPEQVASIAVEARSKMKLRHIPLLIAREMARYTGYKEKVGKLLNDLIMRPDEIYEFLSIYW
;
A
#
# COMPACT_ATOMS: atom_id res chain seq x y z
N MET A 1 23.89 6.84 -38.38
CA MET A 1 23.16 7.01 -37.10
C MET A 1 23.57 5.88 -36.16
N ALA A 2 24.34 6.19 -35.11
CA ALA A 2 24.82 5.20 -34.15
C ALA A 2 23.66 4.73 -33.23
N ARG A 3 23.49 3.41 -33.08
CA ARG A 3 22.57 2.82 -32.11
C ARG A 3 23.16 3.00 -30.71
N LEU A 4 22.51 3.79 -29.87
CA LEU A 4 22.84 3.89 -28.44
C LEU A 4 22.53 2.54 -27.78
N ASN A 5 23.52 1.97 -27.11
CA ASN A 5 23.38 0.74 -26.34
C ASN A 5 22.60 1.05 -25.05
N ILE A 6 21.27 0.89 -25.10
CA ILE A 6 20.42 1.08 -23.93
C ILE A 6 20.59 -0.18 -23.07
N PHE A 7 21.43 -0.08 -22.03
CA PHE A 7 21.52 -1.12 -21.01
C PHE A 7 20.16 -1.25 -20.31
N ASN A 8 19.34 -2.20 -20.77
CA ASN A 8 18.09 -2.55 -20.11
C ASN A 8 18.44 -3.27 -18.81
N ARG A 9 18.52 -2.53 -17.69
CA ARG A 9 18.72 -3.11 -16.36
C ARG A 9 17.54 -4.03 -16.04
N LYS A 10 17.72 -5.33 -16.27
CA LYS A 10 16.76 -6.35 -15.85
C LYS A 10 16.61 -6.27 -14.33
N ILE A 11 15.36 -6.15 -13.88
CA ILE A 11 15.02 -6.22 -12.47
C ILE A 11 15.23 -7.66 -12.03
N LYS A 12 15.87 -7.86 -10.87
CA LYS A 12 16.11 -9.18 -10.30
C LYS A 12 15.36 -9.34 -8.99
N THR A 13 15.03 -10.57 -8.63
CA THR A 13 14.56 -10.91 -7.28
C THR A 13 15.70 -10.84 -6.27
N HIS A 14 15.39 -10.92 -4.98
CA HIS A 14 16.40 -10.99 -3.91
C HIS A 14 17.38 -12.15 -4.12
N GLU A 15 16.90 -13.29 -4.63
CA GLU A 15 17.70 -14.47 -5.00
C GLU A 15 18.31 -14.40 -6.42
N GLY A 16 18.27 -13.24 -7.07
CA GLY A 16 19.00 -12.99 -8.33
C GLY A 16 18.34 -13.48 -9.62
N ALA A 17 17.11 -14.01 -9.57
CA ALA A 17 16.35 -14.45 -10.74
C ALA A 17 15.71 -13.28 -11.51
N ASP A 18 15.44 -13.45 -12.81
CA ASP A 18 14.81 -12.43 -13.65
C ASP A 18 13.37 -12.10 -13.15
N ALA A 19 13.10 -10.82 -12.88
CA ALA A 19 11.81 -10.33 -12.42
C ALA A 19 11.13 -9.43 -13.47
N LYS A 20 9.79 -9.44 -13.49
CA LYS A 20 8.99 -8.57 -14.36
C LYS A 20 8.60 -7.30 -13.61
N ASN A 21 8.67 -6.16 -14.29
CA ASN A 21 8.13 -4.93 -13.75
C ASN A 21 6.60 -4.97 -13.80
N ILE A 22 5.96 -4.63 -12.69
CA ILE A 22 4.51 -4.53 -12.57
C ILE A 22 4.12 -3.08 -12.26
N THR A 23 2.88 -2.70 -12.58
CA THR A 23 2.35 -1.36 -12.32
C THR A 23 2.37 -1.04 -10.82
N TYR A 24 2.46 0.24 -10.44
CA TYR A 24 2.47 0.64 -9.03
C TYR A 24 1.20 0.21 -8.30
N GLU A 25 0.04 0.24 -8.99
CA GLU A 25 -1.22 -0.29 -8.47
C GLU A 25 -1.10 -1.78 -8.13
N LEU A 26 -0.54 -2.61 -9.02
CA LEU A 26 -0.40 -4.04 -8.78
C LEU A 26 0.63 -4.34 -7.69
N LYS A 27 1.69 -3.51 -7.58
CA LYS A 27 2.65 -3.57 -6.47
C LYS A 27 1.95 -3.30 -5.14
N LEU A 28 1.18 -2.21 -5.07
CA LEU A 28 0.43 -1.84 -3.88
C LEU A 28 -0.55 -2.94 -3.49
N ARG A 29 -1.37 -3.41 -4.43
CA ARG A 29 -2.35 -4.48 -4.21
C ARG A 29 -1.67 -5.75 -3.70
N ARG A 30 -0.56 -6.17 -4.31
CA ARG A 30 0.18 -7.34 -3.85
C ARG A 30 0.67 -7.15 -2.42
N SER A 31 1.34 -6.04 -2.12
CA SER A 31 1.86 -5.76 -0.77
C SER A 31 0.74 -5.69 0.27
N VAL A 32 -0.38 -5.04 -0.03
CA VAL A 32 -1.53 -4.90 0.88
C VAL A 32 -2.18 -6.24 1.18
N MET A 33 -2.45 -7.06 0.16
CA MET A 33 -3.20 -8.31 0.33
C MET A 33 -2.35 -9.47 0.84
N SER A 34 -1.04 -9.43 0.65
CA SER A 34 -0.13 -10.46 1.16
C SER A 34 0.44 -10.15 2.54
N CYS A 35 0.09 -9.01 3.14
CA CYS A 35 0.67 -8.58 4.41
C CYS A 35 -0.16 -9.06 5.61
N LEU A 36 0.51 -9.77 6.52
CA LEU A 36 0.15 -9.82 7.93
C LEU A 36 0.92 -8.68 8.59
N LEU A 37 0.30 -7.49 8.62
CA LEU A 37 0.95 -6.28 9.10
C LEU A 37 1.42 -6.48 10.55
N TRP A 38 2.69 -6.14 10.81
CA TRP A 38 3.39 -6.27 12.11
C TRP A 38 3.82 -7.69 12.51
N GLU A 39 3.79 -8.63 11.56
CA GLU A 39 4.48 -9.90 11.68
C GLU A 39 5.75 -9.92 10.81
N ASN A 40 6.79 -10.60 11.29
CA ASN A 40 7.99 -10.87 10.49
C ASN A 40 7.64 -11.86 9.37
N GLN A 41 7.72 -11.44 8.11
CA GLN A 41 7.68 -12.36 6.98
C GLN A 41 9.09 -12.91 6.69
N PHE A 42 9.16 -14.10 6.09
CA PHE A 42 10.41 -14.83 5.82
C PHE A 42 11.47 -14.03 5.05
N TYR A 43 11.06 -13.04 4.25
CA TYR A 43 11.95 -12.17 3.47
C TYR A 43 11.90 -10.68 3.88
N GLU A 44 10.95 -10.27 4.74
CA GLU A 44 10.65 -8.86 5.01
C GLU A 44 10.10 -8.65 6.43
N ASP A 45 10.64 -7.65 7.13
CA ASP A 45 10.10 -7.19 8.41
C ASP A 45 8.83 -6.34 8.18
N GLY A 46 7.85 -6.39 9.09
CA GLY A 46 6.59 -5.67 8.99
C GLY A 46 6.75 -4.15 8.89
N ILE A 47 7.82 -3.59 9.46
CA ILE A 47 8.21 -2.18 9.32
C ILE A 47 8.54 -1.86 7.86
N SER A 48 9.27 -2.76 7.18
CA SER A 48 9.66 -2.56 5.77
C SER A 48 8.47 -2.57 4.80
N ILE A 49 7.38 -3.26 5.16
CA ILE A 49 6.17 -3.31 4.33
C ILE A 49 5.35 -2.02 4.46
N ALA A 50 5.23 -1.49 5.68
CA ALA A 50 4.54 -0.22 5.94
C ALA A 50 5.24 0.96 5.21
N ASP A 51 6.58 1.00 5.28
CA ASP A 51 7.37 2.01 4.57
C ASP A 51 7.18 1.91 3.05
N ARG A 52 7.22 0.69 2.50
CA ARG A 52 6.98 0.46 1.07
C ARG A 52 5.59 0.89 0.63
N ILE A 53 4.55 0.58 1.41
CA ILE A 53 3.18 1.00 1.10
C ILE A 53 3.13 2.54 1.05
N SER A 54 3.74 3.20 2.02
CA SER A 54 3.83 4.67 2.10
C SER A 54 4.54 5.29 0.89
N GLU A 55 5.59 4.65 0.37
CA GLU A 55 6.31 5.08 -0.84
C GLU A 55 5.55 4.86 -2.15
N ILE A 56 4.67 3.86 -2.20
CA ILE A 56 3.92 3.49 -3.41
C ILE A 56 2.62 4.29 -3.53
N ILE A 57 1.93 4.57 -2.42
CA ILE A 57 0.65 5.31 -2.40
C ILE A 57 0.68 6.62 -3.22
N PRO A 58 1.67 7.52 -3.11
CA PRO A 58 1.68 8.75 -3.90
C PRO A 58 1.89 8.53 -5.41
N LYS A 59 2.27 7.31 -5.83
CA LYS A 59 2.50 6.94 -7.24
C LYS A 59 1.28 6.30 -7.89
N VAL A 60 0.20 6.10 -7.13
CA VAL A 60 -1.07 5.47 -7.56
C VAL A 60 -2.20 6.50 -7.45
N SER A 61 -3.20 6.41 -8.32
CA SER A 61 -4.31 7.37 -8.28
C SER A 61 -5.11 7.23 -6.97
N PRO A 62 -5.62 8.33 -6.39
CA PRO A 62 -6.42 8.30 -5.17
C PRO A 62 -7.59 7.31 -5.19
N GLU A 63 -8.24 7.18 -6.34
CA GLU A 63 -9.42 6.31 -6.53
C GLU A 63 -9.02 4.84 -6.44
N GLN A 64 -7.89 4.48 -7.06
CA GLN A 64 -7.37 3.12 -7.02
C GLN A 64 -6.91 2.74 -5.61
N VAL A 65 -6.21 3.65 -4.91
CA VAL A 65 -5.79 3.42 -3.52
C VAL A 65 -7.00 3.22 -2.61
N ALA A 66 -8.04 4.05 -2.74
CA ALA A 66 -9.28 3.90 -1.98
C ALA A 66 -9.98 2.56 -2.27
N SER A 67 -10.07 2.16 -3.54
CA SER A 67 -10.66 0.87 -3.93
C SER A 67 -9.90 -0.30 -3.32
N ILE A 68 -8.56 -0.25 -3.32
CA ILE A 68 -7.70 -1.26 -2.68
C ILE A 68 -7.95 -1.32 -1.17
N ALA A 69 -8.09 -0.18 -0.49
CA ALA A 69 -8.38 -0.14 0.94
C ALA A 69 -9.75 -0.76 1.28
N VAL A 70 -10.80 -0.40 0.52
CA VAL A 70 -12.14 -0.99 0.68
C VAL A 70 -12.12 -2.49 0.41
N GLU A 71 -11.38 -2.95 -0.60
CA GLU A 71 -11.26 -4.38 -0.87
C GLU A 71 -10.51 -5.14 0.22
N ALA A 72 -9.41 -4.57 0.72
CA ALA A 72 -8.64 -5.12 1.83
C ALA A 72 -9.53 -5.28 3.07
N ARG A 73 -10.44 -4.33 3.30
CA ARG A 73 -11.40 -4.37 4.39
C ARG A 73 -12.54 -5.36 4.17
N SER A 74 -13.22 -5.27 3.04
CA SER A 74 -14.48 -5.98 2.78
C SER A 74 -14.28 -7.43 2.40
N LYS A 75 -13.31 -7.73 1.52
CA LYS A 75 -13.05 -9.09 1.02
C LYS A 75 -11.98 -9.82 1.81
N MET A 76 -10.84 -9.16 2.07
CA MET A 76 -9.72 -9.80 2.77
C MET A 76 -9.85 -9.72 4.30
N LYS A 77 -10.80 -8.93 4.82
CA LYS A 77 -11.06 -8.77 6.26
C LYS A 77 -9.83 -8.33 7.07
N LEU A 78 -8.94 -7.56 6.45
CA LEU A 78 -7.75 -7.03 7.13
C LEU A 78 -8.15 -5.91 8.09
N ARG A 79 -7.63 -5.96 9.32
CA ARG A 79 -7.97 -5.01 10.38
C ARG A 79 -7.18 -3.70 10.27
N HIS A 80 -5.85 -3.77 10.34
CA HIS A 80 -4.99 -2.59 10.46
C HIS A 80 -4.55 -2.00 9.10
N ILE A 81 -4.37 -2.85 8.09
CA ILE A 81 -3.91 -2.43 6.75
C ILE A 81 -4.79 -1.33 6.12
N PRO A 82 -6.13 -1.44 6.10
CA PRO A 82 -6.96 -0.40 5.49
C PRO A 82 -6.83 0.94 6.22
N LEU A 83 -6.67 0.91 7.55
CA LEU A 83 -6.47 2.11 8.38
C LEU A 83 -5.13 2.77 8.07
N LEU A 84 -4.06 1.99 7.89
CA LEU A 84 -2.75 2.50 7.46
C LEU A 84 -2.83 3.18 6.09
N ILE A 85 -3.56 2.60 5.13
CA ILE A 85 -3.74 3.21 3.81
C ILE A 85 -4.49 4.54 3.94
N ALA A 86 -5.58 4.60 4.71
CA ALA A 86 -6.32 5.83 4.95
C ALA A 86 -5.46 6.91 5.61
N ARG A 87 -4.57 6.52 6.54
CA ARG A 87 -3.61 7.42 7.19
C ARG A 87 -2.61 7.98 6.19
N GLU A 88 -1.99 7.13 5.37
CA GLU A 88 -1.06 7.57 4.34
C GLU A 88 -1.74 8.49 3.31
N MET A 89 -2.97 8.17 2.90
CA MET A 89 -3.76 9.06 2.05
C MET A 89 -3.99 10.43 2.72
N ALA A 90 -4.23 10.48 4.03
CA ALA A 90 -4.48 11.75 4.75
C ALA A 90 -3.28 12.71 4.73
N ARG A 91 -2.05 12.21 4.53
CA ARG A 91 -0.82 13.03 4.47
C ARG A 91 -0.73 13.89 3.22
N TYR A 92 -1.38 13.48 2.12
CA TYR A 92 -1.28 14.15 0.84
C TYR A 92 -2.52 15.04 0.59
N THR A 93 -2.28 16.29 0.20
CA THR A 93 -3.33 17.32 0.06
C THR A 93 -4.42 16.95 -0.94
N GLY A 94 -4.08 16.25 -2.04
CA GLY A 94 -5.06 15.81 -3.06
C GLY A 94 -6.00 14.68 -2.64
N TYR A 95 -5.76 14.05 -1.49
CA TYR A 95 -6.47 12.84 -1.05
C TYR A 95 -7.42 13.13 0.13
N LYS A 96 -7.23 14.23 0.86
CA LYS A 96 -7.93 14.55 2.12
C LYS A 96 -9.45 14.53 2.02
N GLU A 97 -10.03 15.08 0.96
CA GLU A 97 -11.48 15.12 0.78
C GLU A 97 -12.10 13.72 0.62
N LYS A 98 -11.32 12.77 0.11
CA LYS A 98 -11.77 11.38 -0.11
C LYS A 98 -11.59 10.52 1.13
N VAL A 99 -10.63 10.85 2.00
CA VAL A 99 -10.36 10.10 3.23
C VAL A 99 -11.57 10.10 4.17
N GLY A 100 -12.28 11.23 4.32
CA GLY A 100 -13.45 11.28 5.20
C GLY A 100 -14.55 10.29 4.80
N LYS A 101 -14.83 10.18 3.49
CA LYS A 101 -15.79 9.19 2.95
C LYS A 101 -15.24 7.77 3.10
N LEU A 102 -13.98 7.57 2.77
CA LEU A 102 -13.31 6.27 2.88
C LEU A 102 -13.34 5.73 4.32
N LEU A 103 -13.09 6.59 5.33
CA LEU A 103 -13.10 6.18 6.74
C LEU A 103 -14.46 5.62 7.18
N ASN A 104 -15.58 6.12 6.65
CA ASN A 104 -16.90 5.55 6.94
C ASN A 104 -17.04 4.11 6.42
N ASP A 105 -16.41 3.79 5.28
CA ASP A 105 -16.43 2.44 4.70
C ASP A 105 -15.44 1.49 5.40
N LEU A 106 -14.37 2.05 5.99
CA LEU A 106 -13.31 1.27 6.64
C LEU A 106 -13.59 0.97 8.10
N ILE A 107 -14.07 1.96 8.86
CA ILE A 107 -14.34 1.83 10.30
C ILE A 107 -15.67 1.11 10.46
N MET A 108 -15.63 -0.14 10.90
CA MET A 108 -16.84 -0.93 11.17
C MET A 108 -17.05 -1.20 12.66
N ARG A 109 -16.06 -0.88 13.51
CA ARG A 109 -16.11 -1.13 14.95
C ARG A 109 -15.57 0.06 15.74
N PRO A 110 -16.07 0.33 16.96
CA PRO A 110 -15.68 1.50 17.74
C PRO A 110 -14.19 1.58 18.10
N ASP A 111 -13.53 0.43 18.29
CA ASP A 111 -12.10 0.34 18.62
C ASP A 111 -11.19 0.87 17.50
N GLU A 112 -11.64 0.81 16.24
CA GLU A 112 -10.82 1.13 15.08
C GLU A 112 -10.58 2.64 14.93
N ILE A 113 -11.42 3.47 15.54
CA ILE A 113 -11.21 4.91 15.63
C ILE A 113 -9.95 5.20 16.47
N TYR A 114 -9.80 4.49 17.60
CA TYR A 114 -8.62 4.64 18.46
C TYR A 114 -7.37 4.10 17.78
N GLU A 115 -7.47 2.97 17.07
CA GLU A 115 -6.36 2.44 16.26
C GLU A 115 -5.95 3.40 15.14
N PHE A 116 -6.91 4.03 14.45
CA PHE A 116 -6.60 5.00 13.42
C PHE A 116 -5.91 6.24 14.01
N LEU A 117 -6.41 6.72 15.15
CA LEU A 117 -5.82 7.86 15.84
C LEU A 117 -4.39 7.54 16.31
N SER A 118 -4.14 6.32 16.80
CA SER A 118 -2.82 5.93 17.32
C SER A 118 -1.70 5.93 16.28
N ILE A 119 -2.06 5.81 15.00
CA ILE A 119 -1.13 5.84 13.85
C ILE A 119 -1.17 7.17 13.08
N TYR A 120 -2.03 8.13 13.46
CA TYR A 120 -2.31 9.31 12.63
C TYR A 120 -1.16 10.32 12.60
N TRP A 121 -0.48 10.51 13.72
CA TRP A 121 0.68 11.41 13.88
C TRP A 121 1.95 10.84 13.23
#